data_AF-A0A930QQ01-F1
#
_entry.id   AF-A0A930QQ01-F1
#
_cell.length_a   1.000
_cell.length_b   1.000
_cell.length_c   1.000
_cell.angle_alpha   90.00
_cell.angle_beta   90.00
_cell.angle_gamma   90.00
#
_symmetry.space_group_name_H-M   'P 1'
#
loop_
_entity.id
_entity.type
_entity.pdbx_description
1 polymer ?
#
loop_
_entity_poly.entity_id
_entity_poly.type
_entity_poly.pdbx_seq_one_letter_code
_entity_poly.pdbx_strand_id
1 'polypeptide(L)'
;RILAINRGEKKGCLTVHISIDHEENISWISRRIHRRPSIFTAELRAAVEDGYKRLLVPALERELRADLTAQAEEKAIRIFGHNLRQLLLQPPLAGHTVLGLDPGYRTGCKMAVVDATGNVRASGVIQVTQSDSARAAAAKAVERLVAEHGITLISIGNGTASYETEQFVAALIRTNKWKNVHYLITNEAGASVYSASALAKEELPDYDVTIRGAVSIARRVQDPLAELVKIDPQAIGVGQYQHDVSQKELKETLDATVEDAVNHVGVDLNTASPALLGRIAGINTTVAKNIVAYRNKHGRFKNRSALHDVARLGDAAFTQCAGFLRIHDGETPLDGTAIHPESYTLARSILTELGAAESDLSDRTKLPALS
;
A
#
# COMPACT_ATOMS: atom_id res chain seq x y z
N ARG A 1 14.64 -7.16 17.22
CA ARG A 1 15.04 -8.25 18.16
C ARG A 1 13.93 -8.56 19.15
N ILE A 2 13.40 -7.59 19.90
CA ILE A 2 12.32 -7.83 20.87
C ILE A 2 11.13 -8.60 20.28
N LEU A 3 10.57 -8.19 19.14
CA LEU A 3 9.47 -8.93 18.48
C LEU A 3 9.81 -10.39 18.16
N ALA A 4 11.04 -10.67 17.72
CA ALA A 4 11.49 -12.04 17.44
C ALA A 4 11.61 -12.88 18.72
N ILE A 5 12.12 -12.27 19.79
CA ILE A 5 12.22 -12.88 21.13
C ILE A 5 10.81 -13.21 21.64
N ASN A 6 9.89 -12.23 21.62
CA ASN A 6 8.51 -12.40 22.05
C ASN A 6 7.78 -13.49 21.26
N ARG A 7 7.99 -13.54 19.93
CA ARG A 7 7.43 -14.58 19.08
C ARG A 7 8.00 -15.97 19.43
N GLY A 8 9.31 -16.05 19.70
CA GLY A 8 9.96 -17.28 20.13
C GLY A 8 9.40 -17.82 21.44
N GLU A 9 9.19 -16.95 22.43
CA GLU A 9 8.53 -17.32 23.69
C GLU A 9 7.08 -17.74 23.48
N LYS A 10 6.30 -16.97 22.70
CA LYS A 10 4.90 -17.30 22.39
C LYS A 10 4.74 -18.66 21.70
N LYS A 11 5.74 -19.08 20.93
CA LYS A 11 5.79 -20.40 20.27
C LYS A 11 6.41 -21.51 21.13
N GLY A 12 6.87 -21.19 22.34
CA GLY A 12 7.55 -22.14 23.23
C GLY A 12 8.94 -22.56 22.75
N CYS A 13 9.53 -21.84 21.80
CA CYS A 13 10.87 -22.13 21.28
C CYS A 13 11.99 -21.51 22.12
N LEU A 14 11.66 -20.48 22.91
CA LEU A 14 12.60 -19.74 23.76
C LEU A 14 11.97 -19.54 25.15
N THR A 15 12.83 -19.37 26.15
CA THR A 15 12.45 -18.88 27.48
C THR A 15 13.35 -17.71 27.83
N VAL A 16 12.79 -16.54 28.13
CA VAL A 16 13.57 -15.31 28.33
C VAL A 16 13.57 -14.93 29.80
N HIS A 17 14.75 -14.65 30.32
CA HIS A 17 14.95 -14.28 31.71
C HIS A 17 15.77 -12.99 31.75
N ILE A 18 15.46 -12.10 32.70
CA ILE A 18 16.26 -10.91 32.96
C ILE A 18 17.28 -11.29 34.04
N SER A 19 18.56 -11.21 33.71
CA SER A 19 19.63 -11.52 34.66
C SER A 19 19.94 -10.30 35.51
N ILE A 20 19.77 -10.43 36.83
CA ILE A 20 20.06 -9.41 37.83
C ILE A 20 20.73 -10.04 39.05
N ASP A 21 21.62 -9.29 39.70
CA ASP A 21 22.19 -9.71 40.99
C ASP A 21 21.17 -9.49 42.10
N HIS A 22 20.46 -10.55 42.47
CA HIS A 22 19.45 -10.47 43.51
C HIS A 22 20.03 -10.14 44.88
N GLU A 23 21.23 -10.62 45.21
CA GLU A 23 21.80 -10.44 46.55
C GLU A 23 22.36 -9.04 46.76
N GLU A 24 22.97 -8.47 45.73
CA GLU A 24 23.39 -7.07 45.75
C GLU A 24 22.18 -6.15 45.96
N ASN A 25 21.10 -6.38 45.23
CA ASN A 25 19.87 -5.59 45.33
C ASN A 25 19.17 -5.76 46.69
N ILE A 26 19.02 -6.98 47.20
CA ILE A 26 18.47 -7.24 48.55
C ILE A 26 19.31 -6.53 49.61
N SER A 27 20.63 -6.61 49.50
CA SER A 27 21.55 -5.96 50.43
C SER A 27 21.46 -4.44 50.35
N TRP A 28 21.32 -3.88 49.15
CA TRP A 28 21.11 -2.45 48.94
C TRP A 28 19.79 -1.96 49.55
N ILE A 29 18.67 -2.65 49.30
CA ILE A 29 17.36 -2.33 49.89
C ILE A 29 17.44 -2.43 51.41
N SER A 30 18.04 -3.51 51.92
CA SER A 30 18.19 -3.76 53.36
C SER A 30 18.96 -2.63 54.05
N ARG A 31 20.08 -2.16 53.49
CA ARG A 31 20.86 -1.02 54.02
C ARG A 31 20.07 0.29 54.02
N ARG A 32 19.15 0.47 53.05
CA ARG A 32 18.39 1.71 52.90
C ARG A 32 17.21 1.79 53.88
N ILE A 33 16.60 0.65 54.19
CA ILE A 33 15.51 0.50 55.17
C ILE A 33 16.07 0.46 56.61
N HIS A 34 17.18 -0.27 56.84
CA HIS A 34 17.79 -0.45 58.15
C HIS A 34 18.99 0.46 58.34
N ARG A 35 18.75 1.66 58.91
CA ARG A 35 19.83 2.62 59.20
C ARG A 35 20.52 2.41 60.54
N ARG A 36 19.99 1.52 61.39
CA ARG A 36 20.50 1.24 62.75
C ARG A 36 20.40 -0.27 63.05
N PRO A 37 21.24 -0.81 63.96
CA PRO A 37 21.16 -2.21 64.39
C PRO A 37 19.80 -2.55 65.01
N SER A 38 19.29 -3.74 64.75
CA SER A 38 18.02 -4.26 65.28
C SER A 38 18.17 -5.70 65.74
N ILE A 39 17.47 -6.10 66.80
CA ILE A 39 17.38 -7.50 67.22
C ILE A 39 16.58 -8.36 66.22
N PHE A 40 15.75 -7.74 65.36
CA PHE A 40 14.93 -8.39 64.34
C PHE A 40 15.59 -8.40 62.95
N THR A 41 16.92 -8.32 62.89
CA THR A 41 17.64 -8.16 61.61
C THR A 41 17.37 -9.33 60.64
N ALA A 42 17.22 -10.55 61.16
CA ALA A 42 16.99 -11.74 60.35
C ALA A 42 15.57 -11.73 59.73
N GLU A 43 14.55 -11.44 60.54
CA GLU A 43 13.15 -11.36 60.11
C GLU A 43 12.95 -10.25 59.11
N LEU A 44 13.59 -9.10 59.34
CA LEU A 44 13.51 -7.97 58.43
C LEU A 44 14.21 -8.24 57.10
N ARG A 45 15.37 -8.91 57.11
CA ARG A 45 16.03 -9.34 55.87
C ARG A 45 15.16 -10.33 55.10
N ALA A 46 14.56 -11.30 55.78
CA ALA A 46 13.65 -12.26 55.16
C ALA A 46 12.41 -11.58 54.54
N ALA A 47 11.85 -10.57 55.21
CA ALA A 47 10.75 -9.77 54.68
C ALA A 47 11.15 -8.96 53.43
N VAL A 48 12.34 -8.37 53.43
CA VAL A 48 12.88 -7.67 52.24
C VAL A 48 13.10 -8.64 51.09
N GLU A 49 13.69 -9.80 51.37
CA GLU A 49 13.94 -10.82 50.35
C GLU A 49 12.64 -11.35 49.72
N ASP A 50 11.63 -11.70 50.52
CA ASP A 50 10.33 -12.13 50.01
C ASP A 50 9.65 -11.03 49.20
N GLY A 51 9.58 -9.81 49.74
CA GLY A 51 8.98 -8.67 49.03
C GLY A 51 9.70 -8.34 47.72
N TYR A 52 11.03 -8.40 47.70
CA TYR A 52 11.83 -8.18 46.51
C TYR A 52 11.61 -9.27 45.45
N LYS A 53 11.80 -10.55 45.81
CA LYS A 53 11.75 -11.67 44.85
C LYS A 53 10.34 -11.97 44.36
N ARG A 54 9.34 -11.93 45.24
CA ARG A 54 7.97 -12.37 44.93
C ARG A 54 7.11 -11.25 44.36
N LEU A 55 7.36 -10.00 44.71
CA LEU A 55 6.49 -8.88 44.34
C LEU A 55 7.21 -7.88 43.43
N LEU A 56 8.36 -7.35 43.85
CA LEU A 56 9.01 -6.25 43.15
C LEU A 56 9.61 -6.69 41.82
N VAL A 57 10.43 -7.75 41.80
CA VAL A 57 11.07 -8.24 40.59
C VAL A 57 10.03 -8.62 39.52
N PRO A 58 9.02 -9.47 39.79
CA PRO A 58 8.03 -9.83 38.76
C PRO A 58 7.18 -8.65 38.26
N ALA A 59 6.98 -7.61 39.08
CA ALA A 59 6.31 -6.39 38.65
C ALA A 59 7.19 -5.58 37.69
N LEU A 60 8.45 -5.33 38.08
CA LEU A 60 9.42 -4.59 37.26
C LEU A 60 9.76 -5.31 35.95
N GLU A 61 9.89 -6.64 35.98
CA GLU A 61 10.11 -7.43 34.77
C GLU A 61 8.92 -7.29 33.81
N ARG A 62 7.68 -7.41 34.30
CA ARG A 62 6.49 -7.22 33.45
C ARG A 62 6.43 -5.81 32.87
N GLU A 63 6.70 -4.78 33.68
CA GLU A 63 6.71 -3.39 33.24
C GLU A 63 7.78 -3.15 32.16
N LEU A 64 9.02 -3.58 32.40
CA LEU A 64 10.11 -3.47 31.44
C LEU A 64 9.83 -4.24 30.14
N ARG A 65 9.29 -5.46 30.25
CA ARG A 65 8.94 -6.28 29.07
C ARG A 65 7.82 -5.62 28.26
N ALA A 66 6.82 -5.02 28.93
CA ALA A 66 5.74 -4.29 28.29
C ALA A 66 6.28 -3.04 27.56
N ASP A 67 7.12 -2.24 28.21
CA ASP A 67 7.74 -1.05 27.63
C ASP A 67 8.63 -1.38 26.42
N LEU A 68 9.51 -2.37 26.55
CA LEU A 68 10.34 -2.84 25.44
C LEU A 68 9.51 -3.38 24.27
N THR A 69 8.36 -4.00 24.54
CA THR A 69 7.45 -4.49 23.51
C THR A 69 6.76 -3.33 22.81
N ALA A 70 6.19 -2.39 23.56
CA ALA A 70 5.53 -1.20 23.01
C ALA A 70 6.49 -0.40 22.11
N GLN A 71 7.71 -0.11 22.57
CA GLN A 71 8.72 0.58 21.76
C GLN A 71 9.11 -0.18 20.49
N ALA A 72 9.16 -1.53 20.57
CA ALA A 72 9.49 -2.35 19.42
C ALA A 72 8.34 -2.41 18.39
N GLU A 73 7.09 -2.47 18.87
CA GLU A 73 5.89 -2.42 18.03
C GLU A 73 5.77 -1.06 17.33
N GLU A 74 5.87 0.04 18.08
CA GLU A 74 5.81 1.41 17.54
C GLU A 74 6.82 1.60 16.40
N LYS A 75 8.09 1.21 16.65
CA LYS A 75 9.15 1.32 15.65
C LYS A 75 8.89 0.43 14.42
N ALA A 76 8.38 -0.79 14.62
CA ALA A 76 8.06 -1.68 13.51
C ALA A 76 6.90 -1.15 12.67
N ILE A 77 5.82 -0.69 13.31
CA ILE A 77 4.64 -0.11 12.66
C ILE A 77 5.02 1.13 11.84
N ARG A 78 5.87 2.01 12.38
CA ARG A 78 6.40 3.16 11.64
C ARG A 78 7.15 2.75 10.37
N ILE A 79 7.97 1.69 10.44
CA ILE A 79 8.68 1.15 9.26
C ILE A 79 7.68 0.55 8.26
N PHE A 80 6.64 -0.14 8.72
CA PHE A 80 5.61 -0.69 7.84
C PHE A 80 4.86 0.41 7.08
N GLY A 81 4.52 1.52 7.75
CA GLY A 81 3.97 2.71 7.08
C GLY A 81 4.93 3.28 6.04
N HIS A 82 6.22 3.41 6.35
CA HIS A 82 7.21 3.88 5.37
C HIS A 82 7.30 2.97 4.14
N ASN A 83 7.35 1.65 4.36
CA ASN A 83 7.40 0.67 3.28
C ASN A 83 6.14 0.72 2.42
N LEU A 84 4.97 0.86 3.03
CA LEU A 84 3.70 1.01 2.29
C LEU A 84 3.72 2.28 1.43
N ARG A 85 4.15 3.42 1.99
CA ARG A 85 4.26 4.68 1.24
C ARG A 85 5.16 4.51 0.01
N GLN A 86 6.29 3.82 0.15
CA GLN A 86 7.18 3.56 -0.99
C GLN A 86 6.52 2.70 -2.08
N LEU A 87 5.68 1.72 -1.71
CA LEU A 87 4.93 0.90 -2.67
C LEU A 87 3.85 1.72 -3.39
N LEU A 88 3.14 2.58 -2.64
CA LEU A 88 2.06 3.41 -3.18
C LEU A 88 2.58 4.51 -4.13
N LEU A 89 3.77 5.06 -3.86
CA LEU A 89 4.37 6.14 -4.64
C LEU A 89 5.30 5.65 -5.75
N GLN A 90 5.21 4.38 -6.14
CA GLN A 90 5.94 3.89 -7.29
C GLN A 90 5.48 4.61 -8.56
N PRO A 91 6.40 5.04 -9.45
CA PRO A 91 6.03 5.69 -10.70
C PRO A 91 5.13 4.79 -11.56
N PRO A 92 3.99 5.30 -12.06
CA PRO A 92 3.10 4.54 -12.94
C PRO A 92 3.70 4.36 -14.34
N LEU A 93 3.47 3.20 -14.97
CA LEU A 93 3.78 2.92 -16.38
C LEU A 93 2.51 3.02 -17.23
N ALA A 94 1.94 4.21 -17.28
CA ALA A 94 0.71 4.49 -18.02
C ALA A 94 0.87 4.31 -19.53
N GLY A 95 -0.23 4.02 -20.23
CA GLY A 95 -0.27 3.91 -21.70
C GLY A 95 0.17 2.55 -22.28
N HIS A 96 0.69 1.64 -21.45
CA HIS A 96 1.07 0.30 -21.87
C HIS A 96 -0.12 -0.67 -21.88
N THR A 97 -0.25 -1.48 -22.94
CA THR A 97 -0.99 -2.74 -22.89
C THR A 97 -0.15 -3.78 -22.17
N VAL A 98 -0.65 -4.32 -21.06
CA VAL A 98 0.10 -5.15 -20.11
C VAL A 98 -0.42 -6.58 -20.09
N LEU A 99 0.48 -7.55 -20.17
CA LEU A 99 0.21 -8.94 -19.81
C LEU A 99 0.63 -9.17 -18.36
N GLY A 100 -0.33 -9.32 -17.45
CA GLY A 100 -0.09 -9.75 -16.08
C GLY A 100 0.05 -11.27 -16.01
N LEU A 101 1.12 -11.73 -15.38
CA LEU A 101 1.41 -13.13 -15.10
C LEU A 101 1.44 -13.31 -13.58
N ASP A 102 0.59 -14.20 -13.07
CA ASP A 102 0.56 -14.67 -11.68
C ASP A 102 1.15 -16.10 -11.65
N PRO A 103 2.46 -16.24 -11.36
CA PRO A 103 3.18 -17.50 -11.45
C PRO A 103 2.62 -18.62 -10.56
N GLY A 104 2.87 -19.87 -10.95
CA GLY A 104 2.47 -21.01 -10.16
C GLY A 104 2.92 -22.34 -10.77
N TYR A 105 3.27 -23.29 -9.91
CA TYR A 105 3.69 -24.64 -10.34
C TYR A 105 2.49 -25.52 -10.70
N ARG A 106 1.70 -25.94 -9.69
CA ARG A 106 0.65 -26.97 -9.85
C ARG A 106 -0.56 -26.45 -10.62
N THR A 107 -1.01 -25.24 -10.31
CA THR A 107 -2.18 -24.61 -10.93
C THR A 107 -1.86 -23.90 -12.25
N GLY A 108 -0.59 -23.92 -12.67
CA GLY A 108 -0.08 -23.11 -13.78
C GLY A 108 0.06 -21.63 -13.44
N CYS A 109 0.61 -20.89 -14.39
CA CYS A 109 0.74 -19.44 -14.37
C CYS A 109 -0.53 -18.82 -14.99
N LYS A 110 -1.26 -18.05 -14.19
CA LYS A 110 -2.48 -17.39 -14.63
C LYS A 110 -2.10 -16.11 -15.36
N MET A 111 -2.82 -15.81 -16.44
CA MET A 111 -2.51 -14.67 -17.29
C MET A 111 -3.75 -13.81 -17.54
N ALA A 112 -3.54 -12.50 -17.59
CA ALA A 112 -4.55 -11.52 -18.00
C ALA A 112 -3.91 -10.41 -18.82
N VAL A 113 -4.50 -10.08 -19.96
CA VAL A 113 -4.13 -8.93 -20.78
C VAL A 113 -5.04 -7.78 -20.40
N VAL A 114 -4.46 -6.64 -20.00
CA VAL A 114 -5.17 -5.39 -19.80
C VAL A 114 -4.69 -4.37 -20.81
N ASP A 115 -5.60 -3.62 -21.42
CA ASP A 115 -5.23 -2.51 -22.30
C ASP A 115 -4.70 -1.30 -21.52
N ALA A 116 -4.28 -0.25 -22.22
CA ALA A 116 -3.77 0.99 -21.64
C ALA A 116 -4.70 1.70 -20.64
N THR A 117 -5.99 1.33 -20.60
CA THR A 117 -7.00 1.87 -19.68
C THR A 117 -7.35 0.89 -18.56
N GLY A 118 -6.71 -0.27 -18.50
CA GLY A 118 -6.91 -1.29 -17.49
C GLY A 118 -8.07 -2.26 -17.77
N ASN A 119 -8.69 -2.22 -18.96
CA ASN A 119 -9.76 -3.15 -19.31
C ASN A 119 -9.19 -4.51 -19.71
N VAL A 120 -9.81 -5.58 -19.21
CA VAL A 120 -9.38 -6.96 -19.52
C VAL A 120 -9.75 -7.29 -20.97
N ARG A 121 -8.76 -7.75 -21.76
CA ARG A 121 -8.91 -8.09 -23.18
C ARG A 121 -8.83 -9.59 -23.45
N ALA A 122 -8.01 -10.29 -22.68
CA ALA A 122 -7.89 -11.74 -22.74
C ALA A 122 -7.41 -12.27 -21.39
N SER A 123 -7.69 -13.54 -21.11
CA SER A 123 -7.23 -14.22 -19.91
C SER A 123 -7.05 -15.71 -20.17
N GLY A 124 -6.30 -16.38 -19.30
CA GLY A 124 -6.15 -17.83 -19.36
C GLY A 124 -5.13 -18.35 -18.37
N VAL A 125 -4.70 -19.58 -18.60
CA VAL A 125 -3.67 -20.24 -17.78
C VAL A 125 -2.67 -20.92 -18.71
N ILE A 126 -1.38 -20.70 -18.45
CA ILE A 126 -0.28 -21.33 -19.18
C ILE A 126 0.57 -22.18 -18.24
N GLN A 127 1.20 -23.22 -18.80
CA GLN A 127 2.03 -24.14 -18.04
C GLN A 127 3.51 -23.94 -18.39
N VAL A 128 4.21 -23.18 -17.55
CA VAL A 128 5.62 -22.82 -17.78
C VAL A 128 6.57 -23.88 -17.21
N THR A 129 6.19 -24.55 -16.12
CA THR A 129 7.10 -25.40 -15.32
C THR A 129 6.82 -26.90 -15.42
N GLN A 130 5.84 -27.34 -16.23
CA GLN A 130 5.42 -28.75 -16.24
C GLN A 130 6.27 -29.65 -17.16
N SER A 131 6.42 -29.28 -18.42
CA SER A 131 7.19 -30.04 -19.43
C SER A 131 7.62 -29.13 -20.58
N ASP A 132 8.58 -29.57 -21.38
CA ASP A 132 9.04 -28.79 -22.55
C ASP A 132 7.93 -28.57 -23.58
N SER A 133 7.05 -29.57 -23.79
CA SER A 133 5.90 -29.44 -24.69
C SER A 133 4.88 -28.43 -24.17
N ALA A 134 4.61 -28.43 -22.86
CA ALA A 134 3.72 -27.46 -22.23
C ALA A 134 4.30 -26.04 -22.28
N ARG A 135 5.62 -25.90 -22.06
CA ARG A 135 6.34 -24.64 -22.18
C ARG A 135 6.33 -24.11 -23.62
N ALA A 136 6.46 -24.97 -24.62
CA ALA A 136 6.34 -24.59 -26.03
C ALA A 136 4.91 -24.14 -26.39
N ALA A 137 3.88 -24.79 -25.83
CA ALA A 137 2.49 -24.36 -25.99
C ALA A 137 2.24 -23.00 -25.33
N ALA A 138 2.80 -22.77 -24.14
CA ALA A 138 2.76 -21.47 -23.45
C ALA A 138 3.42 -20.37 -24.29
N ALA A 139 4.58 -20.64 -24.90
CA ALA A 139 5.27 -19.70 -25.79
C ALA A 139 4.37 -19.25 -26.95
N LYS A 140 3.77 -20.21 -27.67
CA LYS A 140 2.83 -19.91 -28.77
C LYS A 140 1.62 -19.10 -28.32
N ALA A 141 1.09 -19.39 -27.13
CA ALA A 141 -0.04 -18.66 -26.58
C ALA A 141 0.33 -17.19 -26.29
N VAL A 142 1.49 -16.94 -25.66
CA VAL A 142 1.97 -15.59 -25.37
C VAL A 142 2.31 -14.84 -26.66
N GLU A 143 2.97 -15.48 -27.64
CA GLU A 143 3.25 -14.88 -28.95
C GLU A 143 1.98 -14.42 -29.67
N ARG A 144 0.93 -15.25 -29.64
CA ARG A 144 -0.38 -14.89 -30.21
C ARG A 144 -0.97 -13.66 -29.52
N LEU A 145 -0.99 -13.64 -28.19
CA LEU A 145 -1.54 -12.52 -27.42
C LEU A 145 -0.76 -11.22 -27.65
N VAL A 146 0.57 -11.31 -27.76
CA VAL A 146 1.43 -10.15 -28.03
C VAL A 146 1.08 -9.54 -29.40
N ALA A 147 0.93 -10.39 -30.42
CA ALA A 147 0.56 -9.94 -31.76
C ALA A 147 -0.88 -9.38 -31.82
N GLU A 148 -1.84 -10.05 -31.17
CA GLU A 148 -3.27 -9.71 -31.23
C GLU A 148 -3.61 -8.43 -30.48
N HIS A 149 -3.00 -8.21 -29.30
CA HIS A 149 -3.35 -7.08 -28.44
C HIS A 149 -2.30 -5.98 -28.39
N GLY A 150 -1.17 -6.13 -29.11
CA GLY A 150 -0.09 -5.15 -29.09
C GLY A 150 0.50 -4.95 -27.70
N ILE A 151 0.73 -6.05 -26.97
CA ILE A 151 1.34 -6.01 -25.63
C ILE A 151 2.73 -5.37 -25.73
N THR A 152 3.01 -4.40 -24.88
CA THR A 152 4.31 -3.72 -24.79
C THR A 152 5.01 -3.99 -23.45
N LEU A 153 4.29 -4.51 -22.46
CA LEU A 153 4.81 -4.79 -21.14
C LEU A 153 4.27 -6.11 -20.58
N ILE A 154 5.14 -6.90 -19.96
CA ILE A 154 4.79 -8.13 -19.25
C ILE A 154 5.12 -7.95 -17.76
N SER A 155 4.08 -7.97 -16.91
CA SER A 155 4.20 -7.83 -15.46
C SER A 155 4.18 -9.21 -14.81
N ILE A 156 5.23 -9.59 -14.08
CA ILE A 156 5.39 -10.91 -13.48
C ILE A 156 5.29 -10.79 -11.96
N GLY A 157 4.32 -11.47 -11.33
CA GLY A 157 4.23 -11.55 -9.88
C GLY A 157 5.50 -12.15 -9.26
N ASN A 158 5.96 -11.58 -8.14
CA ASN A 158 7.16 -12.02 -7.43
C ASN A 158 6.95 -13.22 -6.51
N GLY A 159 5.88 -13.99 -6.70
CA GLY A 159 5.53 -15.16 -5.91
C GLY A 159 6.23 -16.45 -6.29
N THR A 160 5.53 -17.54 -6.02
CA THR A 160 5.99 -18.91 -6.26
C THR A 160 6.13 -19.18 -7.75
N ALA A 161 7.25 -19.74 -8.19
CA ALA A 161 7.61 -19.98 -9.61
C ALA A 161 7.88 -18.71 -10.45
N SER A 162 8.11 -17.57 -9.80
CA SER A 162 8.42 -16.30 -10.49
C SER A 162 9.72 -16.35 -11.27
N TYR A 163 10.77 -16.98 -10.72
CA TYR A 163 12.06 -17.14 -11.38
C TYR A 163 11.96 -17.90 -12.71
N GLU A 164 11.27 -19.04 -12.72
CA GLU A 164 11.07 -19.85 -13.93
C GLU A 164 10.20 -19.11 -14.96
N THR A 165 9.20 -18.36 -14.49
CA THR A 165 8.35 -17.51 -15.34
C THR A 165 9.15 -16.38 -15.96
N GLU A 166 10.03 -15.73 -15.21
CA GLU A 166 10.95 -14.71 -15.70
C GLU A 166 11.88 -15.28 -16.78
N GLN A 167 12.54 -16.40 -16.53
CA GLN A 167 13.42 -17.05 -17.50
C GLN A 167 12.68 -17.39 -18.80
N PHE A 168 11.44 -17.85 -18.70
CA PHE A 168 10.57 -18.11 -19.84
C PHE A 168 10.27 -16.83 -20.63
N VAL A 169 9.83 -15.76 -19.98
CA VAL A 169 9.51 -14.48 -20.65
C VAL A 169 10.75 -13.86 -21.28
N ALA A 170 11.89 -13.82 -20.57
CA ALA A 170 13.14 -13.27 -21.07
C ALA A 170 13.66 -14.04 -22.31
N ALA A 171 13.55 -15.37 -22.30
CA ALA A 171 13.88 -16.19 -23.46
C ALA A 171 12.94 -15.94 -24.64
N LEU A 172 11.65 -15.75 -24.38
CA LEU A 172 10.64 -15.49 -25.42
C LEU A 172 10.89 -14.16 -26.13
N ILE A 173 11.13 -13.08 -25.36
CA ILE A 173 11.46 -11.74 -25.89
C ILE A 173 12.71 -11.82 -26.78
N ARG A 174 13.76 -12.51 -26.30
CA ARG A 174 15.02 -12.67 -27.03
C ARG A 174 14.85 -13.46 -28.33
N THR A 175 14.15 -14.59 -28.26
CA THR A 175 13.94 -15.49 -29.40
C THR A 175 13.13 -14.82 -30.50
N ASN A 176 12.07 -14.10 -30.14
CA ASN A 176 11.23 -13.36 -31.07
C ASN A 176 11.80 -12.00 -31.49
N LYS A 177 12.93 -11.58 -30.90
CA LYS A 177 13.59 -10.28 -31.15
C LYS A 177 12.64 -9.09 -30.96
N TRP A 178 11.75 -9.17 -29.98
CA TRP A 178 10.83 -8.08 -29.67
C TRP A 178 11.59 -6.88 -29.11
N LYS A 179 11.57 -5.76 -29.84
CA LYS A 179 12.25 -4.52 -29.44
C LYS A 179 11.41 -3.65 -28.50
N ASN A 180 10.08 -3.77 -28.59
CA ASN A 180 9.10 -2.91 -27.90
C ASN A 180 8.33 -3.67 -26.81
N VAL A 181 8.77 -4.88 -26.46
CA VAL A 181 8.15 -5.69 -25.39
C VAL A 181 9.17 -5.83 -24.28
N HIS A 182 8.82 -5.31 -23.11
CA HIS A 182 9.65 -5.37 -21.92
C HIS A 182 8.96 -6.21 -20.85
N TYR A 183 9.72 -6.64 -19.84
CA TYR A 183 9.16 -7.29 -18.66
C TYR A 183 9.66 -6.64 -17.39
N LEU A 184 8.90 -6.78 -16.32
CA LEU A 184 9.31 -6.38 -14.97
C LEU A 184 8.71 -7.32 -13.92
N ILE A 185 9.30 -7.29 -12.73
CA ILE A 185 8.82 -8.04 -11.56
C ILE A 185 7.97 -7.13 -10.68
N THR A 186 6.76 -7.58 -10.37
CA THR A 186 5.75 -6.84 -9.60
C THR A 186 5.52 -7.52 -8.26
N ASN A 187 5.45 -6.73 -7.19
CA ASN A 187 5.02 -7.24 -5.89
C ASN A 187 3.58 -7.74 -5.99
N GLU A 188 3.33 -9.04 -5.77
CA GLU A 188 1.99 -9.63 -5.82
C GLU A 188 1.26 -9.60 -4.47
N ALA A 189 1.90 -9.11 -3.41
CA ALA A 189 1.31 -9.09 -2.08
C ALA A 189 -0.07 -8.39 -2.11
N GLY A 190 -1.04 -9.02 -1.45
CA GLY A 190 -2.42 -8.56 -1.45
C GLY A 190 -3.24 -8.90 -2.70
N ALA A 191 -2.65 -9.37 -3.81
CA ALA A 191 -3.41 -9.71 -5.03
C ALA A 191 -4.42 -10.84 -4.78
N SER A 192 -4.07 -11.82 -3.95
CA SER A 192 -4.99 -12.90 -3.53
C SER A 192 -6.12 -12.41 -2.60
N VAL A 193 -5.84 -11.42 -1.75
CA VAL A 193 -6.86 -10.79 -0.89
C VAL A 193 -7.82 -9.95 -1.72
N TYR A 194 -7.28 -9.17 -2.66
CA TYR A 194 -8.08 -8.46 -3.66
C TYR A 194 -8.97 -9.42 -4.43
N SER A 195 -8.41 -10.48 -5.01
CA SER A 195 -9.14 -11.34 -5.94
C SER A 195 -10.33 -12.09 -5.31
N ALA A 196 -10.25 -12.36 -4.01
CA ALA A 196 -11.32 -12.94 -3.20
C ALA A 196 -12.32 -11.91 -2.64
N SER A 197 -12.02 -10.62 -2.72
CA SER A 197 -12.82 -9.54 -2.13
C SER A 197 -14.16 -9.33 -2.83
N ALA A 198 -15.11 -8.70 -2.13
CA ALA A 198 -16.38 -8.28 -2.71
C ALA A 198 -16.18 -7.24 -3.83
N LEU A 199 -15.21 -6.33 -3.66
CA LEU A 199 -14.88 -5.32 -4.66
C LEU A 199 -14.42 -5.95 -5.98
N ALA A 200 -13.53 -6.94 -5.94
CA ALA A 200 -13.07 -7.61 -7.16
C ALA A 200 -14.18 -8.42 -7.85
N LYS A 201 -15.13 -8.97 -7.07
CA LYS A 201 -16.33 -9.62 -7.62
C LYS A 201 -17.24 -8.63 -8.34
N GLU A 202 -17.35 -7.40 -7.83
CA GLU A 202 -18.10 -6.31 -8.45
C GLU A 202 -17.39 -5.77 -9.71
N GLU A 203 -16.06 -5.56 -9.66
CA GLU A 203 -15.29 -5.05 -10.81
C GLU A 203 -15.16 -6.08 -11.94
N LEU A 204 -15.07 -7.38 -11.61
CA LEU A 204 -14.74 -8.46 -12.52
C LEU A 204 -15.66 -9.68 -12.29
N PRO A 205 -16.98 -9.54 -12.51
CA PRO A 205 -17.96 -10.59 -12.20
C PRO A 205 -17.76 -11.85 -13.03
N ASP A 206 -17.35 -11.71 -14.29
CA ASP A 206 -17.21 -12.81 -15.25
C ASP A 206 -15.90 -13.62 -15.09
N TYR A 207 -15.00 -13.18 -14.22
CA TYR A 207 -13.69 -13.79 -14.01
C TYR A 207 -13.62 -14.53 -12.68
N ASP A 208 -12.97 -15.68 -12.65
CA ASP A 208 -12.74 -16.40 -11.41
C ASP A 208 -11.68 -15.74 -10.51
N VAL A 209 -11.57 -16.23 -9.27
CA VAL A 209 -10.66 -15.73 -8.24
C VAL A 209 -9.18 -15.73 -8.65
N THR A 210 -8.76 -16.64 -9.52
CA THR A 210 -7.36 -16.75 -9.94
C THR A 210 -7.03 -15.74 -11.04
N ILE A 211 -7.93 -15.55 -12.01
CA ILE A 211 -7.75 -14.57 -13.08
C ILE A 211 -7.77 -13.14 -12.54
N ARG A 212 -8.65 -12.85 -11.58
CA ARG A 212 -8.69 -11.53 -10.89
C ARG A 212 -7.34 -11.15 -10.26
N GLY A 213 -6.58 -12.13 -9.76
CA GLY A 213 -5.23 -11.92 -9.24
C GLY A 213 -4.26 -11.46 -10.33
N ALA A 214 -4.25 -12.14 -11.48
CA ALA A 214 -3.43 -11.75 -12.63
C ALA A 214 -3.82 -10.37 -13.19
N VAL A 215 -5.11 -10.02 -13.20
CA VAL A 215 -5.57 -8.67 -13.56
C VAL A 215 -5.00 -7.62 -12.61
N SER A 216 -4.98 -7.88 -11.31
CA SER A 216 -4.40 -6.95 -10.33
C SER A 216 -2.90 -6.74 -10.55
N ILE A 217 -2.15 -7.80 -10.85
CA ILE A 217 -0.72 -7.71 -11.17
C ILE A 217 -0.49 -6.87 -12.44
N ALA A 218 -1.37 -6.97 -13.44
CA ALA A 218 -1.28 -6.18 -14.66
C ALA A 218 -1.61 -4.69 -14.44
N ARG A 219 -2.69 -4.39 -13.70
CA ARG A 219 -3.12 -3.01 -13.40
C ARG A 219 -2.15 -2.28 -12.48
N ARG A 220 -1.54 -3.00 -11.53
CA ARG A 220 -0.61 -2.43 -10.54
C ARG A 220 0.61 -1.77 -11.16
N VAL A 221 1.08 -2.22 -12.32
CA VAL A 221 2.21 -1.55 -12.99
C VAL A 221 1.78 -0.31 -13.77
N GLN A 222 0.53 -0.29 -14.24
CA GLN A 222 -0.03 0.88 -14.93
C GLN A 222 -0.23 2.02 -13.94
N ASP A 223 -0.78 1.71 -12.76
CA ASP A 223 -0.94 2.66 -11.66
C ASP A 223 -0.91 1.91 -10.30
N PRO A 224 0.25 1.91 -9.61
CA PRO A 224 0.41 1.25 -8.32
C PRO A 224 -0.55 1.79 -7.26
N LEU A 225 -0.73 3.12 -7.20
CA LEU A 225 -1.59 3.77 -6.21
C LEU A 225 -3.04 3.36 -6.42
N ALA A 226 -3.57 3.50 -7.64
CA ALA A 226 -4.97 3.23 -7.95
C ALA A 226 -5.35 1.75 -7.77
N GLU A 227 -4.41 0.82 -7.91
CA GLU A 227 -4.66 -0.60 -7.72
C GLU A 227 -4.46 -1.05 -6.25
N LEU A 228 -3.43 -0.55 -5.55
CA LEU A 228 -3.16 -0.94 -4.16
C LEU A 228 -4.21 -0.42 -3.16
N VAL A 229 -4.83 0.74 -3.42
CA VAL A 229 -5.89 1.30 -2.55
C VAL A 229 -7.14 0.42 -2.47
N LYS A 230 -7.31 -0.52 -3.40
CA LYS A 230 -8.42 -1.49 -3.45
C LYS A 230 -8.26 -2.63 -2.44
N ILE A 231 -7.10 -2.71 -1.79
CA ILE A 231 -6.70 -3.80 -0.90
C ILE A 231 -6.71 -3.29 0.53
N ASP A 232 -7.07 -4.15 1.48
CA ASP A 232 -6.81 -3.86 2.90
C ASP A 232 -5.30 -3.61 3.07
N PRO A 233 -4.88 -2.45 3.60
CA PRO A 233 -3.46 -2.15 3.77
C PRO A 233 -2.72 -3.19 4.62
N GLN A 234 -3.39 -3.83 5.58
CA GLN A 234 -2.78 -4.89 6.42
C GLN A 234 -2.49 -6.18 5.63
N ALA A 235 -3.16 -6.36 4.48
CA ALA A 235 -2.92 -7.47 3.56
C ALA A 235 -1.82 -7.17 2.53
N ILE A 236 -1.42 -5.91 2.39
CA ILE A 236 -0.22 -5.54 1.63
C ILE A 236 0.95 -5.89 2.53
N GLY A 237 1.74 -6.91 2.15
CA GLY A 237 2.87 -7.36 2.96
C GLY A 237 3.92 -6.26 3.10
N VAL A 238 3.92 -5.57 4.25
CA VAL A 238 4.70 -4.35 4.50
C VAL A 238 5.93 -4.60 5.38
N GLY A 239 6.06 -5.79 5.96
CA GLY A 239 7.29 -6.20 6.62
C GLY A 239 7.18 -7.48 7.43
N GLN A 240 8.33 -7.92 7.95
CA GLN A 240 8.39 -9.07 8.86
C GLN A 240 7.71 -8.74 10.19
N TYR A 241 7.09 -9.75 10.81
CA TYR A 241 6.42 -9.62 12.11
C TYR A 241 5.19 -8.70 12.13
N GLN A 242 4.63 -8.34 10.96
CA GLN A 242 3.41 -7.51 10.90
C GLN A 242 2.20 -8.09 11.65
N HIS A 243 2.15 -9.42 11.83
CA HIS A 243 1.10 -10.09 12.60
C HIS A 243 1.45 -10.28 14.09
N ASP A 244 2.64 -9.85 14.50
CA ASP A 244 3.16 -9.95 15.87
C ASP A 244 3.19 -8.58 16.58
N VAL A 245 2.56 -7.54 16.01
CA VAL A 245 2.39 -6.19 16.60
C VAL A 245 0.90 -5.89 16.88
N SER A 246 0.61 -4.81 17.60
CA SER A 246 -0.74 -4.27 17.76
C SER A 246 -1.45 -4.07 16.42
N GLN A 247 -2.46 -4.92 16.14
CA GLN A 247 -3.19 -4.86 14.87
C GLN A 247 -4.06 -3.61 14.73
N LYS A 248 -4.46 -3.01 15.85
CA LYS A 248 -5.20 -1.75 15.86
C LYS A 248 -4.31 -0.59 15.40
N GLU A 249 -3.16 -0.42 16.04
CA GLU A 249 -2.20 0.65 15.70
C GLU A 249 -1.61 0.47 14.31
N LEU A 250 -1.38 -0.78 13.90
CA LEU A 250 -0.98 -1.11 12.54
C LEU A 250 -2.00 -0.62 11.53
N LYS A 251 -3.28 -0.96 11.73
CA LYS A 251 -4.36 -0.55 10.83
C LYS A 251 -4.44 0.97 10.72
N GLU A 252 -4.49 1.67 11.84
CA GLU A 252 -4.56 3.13 11.89
C GLU A 252 -3.38 3.78 11.15
N THR A 253 -2.16 3.27 11.35
CA THR A 253 -0.96 3.78 10.67
C THR A 253 -0.98 3.52 9.16
N LEU A 254 -1.38 2.32 8.73
CA LEU A 254 -1.40 1.98 7.31
C LEU A 254 -2.54 2.71 6.58
N ASP A 255 -3.71 2.85 7.19
CA ASP A 255 -4.82 3.64 6.62
C ASP A 255 -4.42 5.12 6.47
N ALA A 256 -3.79 5.71 7.49
CA ALA A 256 -3.27 7.07 7.42
C ALA A 256 -2.18 7.23 6.34
N THR A 257 -1.33 6.22 6.16
CA THR A 257 -0.31 6.20 5.10
C THR A 257 -0.95 6.19 3.70
N VAL A 258 -2.02 5.42 3.51
CA VAL A 258 -2.76 5.39 2.24
C VAL A 258 -3.40 6.74 1.97
N GLU A 259 -4.07 7.33 2.96
CA GLU A 259 -4.67 8.66 2.84
C GLU A 259 -3.62 9.72 2.48
N ASP A 260 -2.49 9.75 3.21
CA ASP A 260 -1.39 10.67 2.94
C ASP A 260 -0.81 10.48 1.53
N ALA A 261 -0.62 9.24 1.06
CA ALA A 261 -0.12 8.97 -0.29
C ALA A 261 -1.13 9.43 -1.37
N VAL A 262 -2.42 9.13 -1.20
CA VAL A 262 -3.46 9.51 -2.17
C VAL A 262 -3.63 11.02 -2.25
N ASN A 263 -3.67 11.72 -1.11
CA ASN A 263 -3.81 13.18 -1.10
C ASN A 263 -2.53 13.88 -1.56
N HIS A 264 -1.35 13.34 -1.26
CA HIS A 264 -0.08 13.83 -1.81
C HIS A 264 -0.03 13.74 -3.34
N VAL A 265 -0.45 12.59 -3.88
CA VAL A 265 -0.46 12.37 -5.33
C VAL A 265 -1.60 13.11 -5.99
N GLY A 266 -2.76 13.31 -5.34
CA GLY A 266 -3.98 13.84 -5.94
C GLY A 266 -4.61 12.91 -6.97
N VAL A 267 -5.91 13.07 -7.25
CA VAL A 267 -6.66 12.13 -8.12
C VAL A 267 -7.47 12.87 -9.18
N ASP A 268 -7.50 12.34 -10.40
CA ASP A 268 -8.37 12.87 -11.44
C ASP A 268 -9.83 12.51 -11.16
N LEU A 269 -10.65 13.54 -10.96
CA LEU A 269 -12.07 13.43 -10.61
C LEU A 269 -12.88 12.68 -11.67
N ASN A 270 -12.48 12.77 -12.94
CA ASN A 270 -13.22 12.19 -14.05
C ASN A 270 -12.89 10.72 -14.33
N THR A 271 -11.78 10.21 -13.80
CA THR A 271 -11.30 8.85 -14.08
C THR A 271 -11.15 7.99 -12.82
N ALA A 272 -10.92 8.59 -11.65
CA ALA A 272 -10.71 7.86 -10.40
C ALA A 272 -11.86 6.90 -10.06
N SER A 273 -11.52 5.75 -9.48
CA SER A 273 -12.47 4.75 -9.00
C SER A 273 -13.11 5.19 -7.66
N PRO A 274 -14.26 4.61 -7.26
CA PRO A 274 -14.82 4.86 -5.94
C PRO A 274 -13.86 4.51 -4.79
N ALA A 275 -13.04 3.46 -4.97
CA ALA A 275 -12.04 3.05 -3.96
C ALA A 275 -10.95 4.10 -3.77
N LEU A 276 -10.46 4.70 -4.86
CA LEU A 276 -9.46 5.76 -4.82
C LEU A 276 -10.04 7.07 -4.30
N LEU A 277 -11.23 7.47 -4.76
CA LEU A 277 -11.94 8.66 -4.27
C LEU A 277 -12.23 8.58 -2.77
N GLY A 278 -12.57 7.39 -2.25
CA GLY A 278 -12.83 7.18 -0.83
C GLY A 278 -11.62 7.34 0.09
N ARG A 279 -10.43 7.58 -0.46
CA ARG A 279 -9.19 7.88 0.29
C ARG A 279 -8.81 9.37 0.24
N ILE A 280 -9.60 10.21 -0.44
CA ILE A 280 -9.41 11.66 -0.46
C ILE A 280 -9.97 12.28 0.81
N ALA A 281 -9.24 13.27 1.36
CA ALA A 281 -9.66 14.00 2.54
C ALA A 281 -11.08 14.57 2.36
N GLY A 282 -11.95 14.34 3.35
CA GLY A 282 -13.35 14.77 3.30
C GLY A 282 -14.29 13.92 2.44
N ILE A 283 -13.82 12.86 1.78
CA ILE A 283 -14.64 11.95 0.96
C ILE A 283 -14.76 10.59 1.64
N ASN A 284 -15.99 10.20 1.99
CA ASN A 284 -16.29 8.84 2.44
C ASN A 284 -16.77 7.95 1.29
N THR A 285 -16.94 6.65 1.56
CA THR A 285 -17.38 5.65 0.57
C THR A 285 -18.70 6.00 -0.11
N THR A 286 -19.65 6.62 0.60
CA THR A 286 -20.93 7.05 0.00
C THR A 286 -20.74 8.21 -0.96
N VAL A 287 -20.00 9.24 -0.56
CA VAL A 287 -19.71 10.41 -1.40
C VAL A 287 -18.90 9.99 -2.63
N ALA A 288 -17.91 9.11 -2.47
CA ALA A 288 -17.14 8.56 -3.59
C ALA A 288 -18.03 7.88 -4.65
N LYS A 289 -19.00 7.06 -4.22
CA LYS A 289 -20.00 6.47 -5.13
C LYS A 289 -20.90 7.52 -5.78
N ASN A 290 -21.31 8.54 -5.04
CA ASN A 290 -22.15 9.62 -5.56
C ASN A 290 -21.41 10.47 -6.61
N ILE A 291 -20.11 10.72 -6.45
CA ILE A 291 -19.28 11.42 -7.45
C ILE A 291 -19.28 10.63 -8.77
N VAL A 292 -19.02 9.32 -8.70
CA VAL A 292 -19.02 8.47 -9.90
C VAL A 292 -20.41 8.38 -10.53
N ALA A 293 -21.46 8.25 -9.73
CA ALA A 293 -22.83 8.27 -10.22
C ALA A 293 -23.19 9.62 -10.89
N TYR A 294 -22.72 10.73 -10.33
CA TYR A 294 -22.92 12.06 -10.88
C TYR A 294 -22.28 12.18 -12.26
N ARG A 295 -20.99 11.82 -12.42
CA ARG A 295 -20.32 11.90 -13.74
C ARG A 295 -20.88 10.93 -14.77
N ASN A 296 -21.37 9.77 -14.34
CA ASN A 296 -22.02 8.82 -15.25
C ASN A 296 -23.37 9.36 -15.78
N LYS A 297 -24.07 10.18 -15.00
CA LYS A 297 -25.37 10.74 -15.37
C LYS A 297 -25.26 12.07 -16.13
N HIS A 298 -24.37 12.96 -15.70
CA HIS A 298 -24.28 14.34 -16.21
C HIS A 298 -23.09 14.56 -17.15
N GLY A 299 -22.25 13.54 -17.34
CA GLY A 299 -20.99 13.64 -18.06
C GLY A 299 -19.83 14.12 -17.19
N ARG A 300 -18.70 14.42 -17.83
CA ARG A 300 -17.46 14.82 -17.14
C ARG A 300 -17.64 16.14 -16.37
N PHE A 301 -17.01 16.22 -15.20
CA PHE A 301 -16.84 17.47 -14.47
C PHE A 301 -15.93 18.41 -15.27
N LYS A 302 -16.36 19.67 -15.42
CA LYS A 302 -15.63 20.73 -16.13
C LYS A 302 -14.90 21.69 -15.19
N ASN A 303 -15.38 21.80 -13.95
CA ASN A 303 -14.80 22.63 -12.91
C ASN A 303 -15.05 21.98 -11.54
N ARG A 304 -14.28 22.39 -10.53
CA ARG A 304 -14.43 21.85 -9.17
C ARG A 304 -15.74 22.27 -8.51
N SER A 305 -16.30 23.45 -8.83
CA SER A 305 -17.56 23.93 -8.23
C SER A 305 -18.76 23.00 -8.50
N ALA A 306 -18.75 22.24 -9.59
CA ALA A 306 -19.77 21.22 -9.86
C ALA A 306 -19.82 20.09 -8.81
N LEU A 307 -18.84 19.99 -7.90
CA LEU A 307 -18.90 19.09 -6.75
C LEU A 307 -20.00 19.46 -5.75
N HIS A 308 -20.45 20.73 -5.70
CA HIS A 308 -21.58 21.13 -4.85
C HIS A 308 -22.91 20.48 -5.28
N ASP A 309 -23.02 20.06 -6.54
CA ASP A 309 -24.19 19.35 -7.05
C ASP A 309 -24.18 17.85 -6.73
N VAL A 310 -23.08 17.35 -6.14
CA VAL A 310 -22.95 15.94 -5.74
C VAL A 310 -23.70 15.71 -4.42
N ALA A 311 -24.63 14.76 -4.45
CA ALA A 311 -25.41 14.40 -3.28
C ALA A 311 -24.53 14.06 -2.06
N ARG A 312 -24.85 14.68 -0.91
CA ARG A 312 -24.16 14.49 0.39
C ARG A 312 -22.71 15.02 0.44
N LEU A 313 -22.29 15.82 -0.54
CA LEU A 313 -21.05 16.59 -0.48
C LEU A 313 -21.40 18.03 -0.06
N GLY A 314 -21.19 18.36 1.20
CA GLY A 314 -21.43 19.71 1.73
C GLY A 314 -20.19 20.60 1.66
N ASP A 315 -20.35 21.89 1.95
CA ASP A 315 -19.29 22.91 1.80
C ASP A 315 -18.01 22.59 2.60
N ALA A 316 -18.15 22.03 3.80
CA ALA A 316 -17.01 21.59 4.60
C ALA A 316 -16.25 20.45 3.91
N ALA A 317 -16.96 19.47 3.35
CA ALA A 317 -16.34 18.37 2.61
C ALA A 317 -15.71 18.85 1.31
N PHE A 318 -16.35 19.79 0.60
CA PHE A 318 -15.80 20.45 -0.58
C PHE A 318 -14.45 21.14 -0.26
N THR A 319 -14.42 21.94 0.80
CA THR A 319 -13.20 22.64 1.24
C THR A 319 -12.07 21.66 1.58
N GLN A 320 -12.40 20.50 2.15
CA GLN A 320 -11.40 19.48 2.46
C GLN A 320 -10.89 18.74 1.21
N CYS A 321 -11.73 18.48 0.22
CA CYS A 321 -11.38 17.61 -0.90
C CYS A 321 -10.90 18.36 -2.16
N ALA A 322 -11.34 19.60 -2.39
CA ALA A 322 -11.20 20.27 -3.68
C ALA A 322 -9.74 20.45 -4.12
N GLY A 323 -8.81 20.65 -3.18
CA GLY A 323 -7.37 20.79 -3.48
C GLY A 323 -6.70 19.49 -3.96
N PHE A 324 -7.30 18.34 -3.66
CA PHE A 324 -6.75 17.01 -3.99
C PHE A 324 -7.37 16.39 -5.24
N LEU A 325 -8.50 16.94 -5.72
CA LEU A 325 -9.21 16.50 -6.91
C LEU A 325 -8.77 17.30 -8.13
N ARG A 326 -8.28 16.66 -9.17
CA ARG A 326 -7.85 17.30 -10.42
C ARG A 326 -8.88 17.15 -11.51
N ILE A 327 -8.96 18.13 -12.38
CA ILE A 327 -9.72 18.07 -13.63
C ILE A 327 -8.77 18.45 -14.76
N HIS A 328 -8.34 17.45 -15.52
CA HIS A 328 -7.60 17.67 -16.76
C HIS A 328 -8.56 18.18 -17.85
N ASP A 329 -8.10 19.17 -18.61
CA ASP A 329 -8.90 19.87 -19.63
C ASP A 329 -10.20 20.50 -19.07
N GLY A 330 -10.12 21.05 -17.87
CA GLY A 330 -11.20 21.82 -17.24
C GLY A 330 -11.36 23.24 -17.81
N GLU A 331 -12.28 24.01 -17.23
CA GLU A 331 -12.54 25.40 -17.62
C GLU A 331 -11.36 26.34 -17.32
N THR A 332 -10.55 26.01 -16.30
CA THR A 332 -9.29 26.69 -15.99
C THR A 332 -8.16 25.67 -15.81
N PRO A 333 -6.94 25.97 -16.29
CA PRO A 333 -5.74 25.16 -16.02
C PRO A 333 -5.45 24.96 -14.52
N LEU A 334 -5.93 25.87 -13.65
CA LEU A 334 -5.76 25.77 -12.20
C LEU A 334 -6.41 24.51 -11.61
N ASP A 335 -7.50 24.01 -12.21
CA ASP A 335 -8.17 22.78 -11.76
C ASP A 335 -7.31 21.53 -11.99
N GLY A 336 -6.29 21.60 -12.85
CA GLY A 336 -5.28 20.56 -13.04
C GLY A 336 -4.15 20.59 -12.00
N THR A 337 -4.11 21.60 -11.12
CA THR A 337 -3.04 21.81 -10.14
C THR A 337 -3.46 21.42 -8.73
N ALA A 338 -2.51 21.45 -7.77
CA ALA A 338 -2.81 21.28 -6.35
C ALA A 338 -3.28 22.58 -5.65
N ILE A 339 -3.43 23.69 -6.39
CA ILE A 339 -3.87 24.96 -5.83
C ILE A 339 -5.34 24.82 -5.45
N HIS A 340 -5.68 25.13 -4.20
CA HIS A 340 -7.06 25.09 -3.73
C HIS A 340 -7.89 26.23 -4.38
N PRO A 341 -9.18 26.01 -4.72
CA PRO A 341 -10.05 27.04 -5.30
C PRO A 341 -10.09 28.37 -4.54
N GLU A 342 -9.97 28.34 -3.21
CA GLU A 342 -9.91 29.55 -2.37
C GLU A 342 -8.72 30.47 -2.70
N SER A 343 -7.66 29.90 -3.27
CA SER A 343 -6.43 30.60 -3.63
C SER A 343 -6.35 30.96 -5.10
N TYR A 344 -7.40 30.73 -5.92
CA TYR A 344 -7.35 31.03 -7.36
C TYR A 344 -7.12 32.51 -7.65
N THR A 345 -7.74 33.40 -6.88
CA THR A 345 -7.52 34.85 -7.00
C THR A 345 -6.06 35.21 -6.73
N LEU A 346 -5.46 34.62 -5.69
CA LEU A 346 -4.05 34.83 -5.35
C LEU A 346 -3.11 34.26 -6.44
N ALA A 347 -3.39 33.05 -6.93
CA ALA A 347 -2.63 32.43 -8.00
C ALA A 347 -2.62 33.29 -9.27
N ARG A 348 -3.78 33.85 -9.64
CA ARG A 348 -3.91 34.79 -10.77
C ARG A 348 -3.14 36.09 -10.56
N SER A 349 -3.15 36.66 -9.35
CA SER A 349 -2.34 37.85 -9.06
C SER A 349 -0.83 37.56 -9.19
N ILE A 350 -0.37 36.40 -8.72
CA ILE A 350 1.04 35.99 -8.86
C ILE A 350 1.40 35.81 -10.33
N LEU A 351 0.57 35.14 -11.13
CA LEU A 351 0.79 34.99 -12.57
C LEU A 351 0.90 36.34 -13.28
N THR A 352 0.05 37.29 -12.91
CA THR A 352 0.07 38.65 -13.46
C THR A 352 1.38 39.37 -13.15
N GLU A 353 1.86 39.30 -11.91
CA GLU A 353 3.16 39.88 -11.50
C GLU A 353 4.35 39.22 -12.21
N LEU A 354 4.23 37.93 -12.56
CA LEU A 354 5.23 37.20 -13.34
C LEU A 354 5.12 37.44 -14.85
N GLY A 355 4.12 38.20 -15.31
CA GLY A 355 3.86 38.42 -16.74
C GLY A 355 3.41 37.15 -17.48
N ALA A 356 2.85 36.18 -16.78
CA ALA A 356 2.36 34.91 -17.33
C ALA A 356 0.83 34.85 -17.39
N ALA A 357 0.29 34.12 -18.36
CA ALA A 357 -1.15 33.83 -18.44
C ALA A 357 -1.47 32.46 -17.83
N GLU A 358 -2.71 32.24 -17.40
CA GLU A 358 -3.16 30.91 -16.92
C GLU A 358 -2.94 29.81 -17.96
N SER A 359 -3.10 30.11 -19.25
CA SER A 359 -2.87 29.15 -20.33
C SER A 359 -1.43 28.64 -20.37
N ASP A 360 -0.47 29.41 -19.87
CA ASP A 360 0.94 29.01 -19.82
C ASP A 360 1.18 27.89 -18.80
N LEU A 361 0.27 27.70 -17.83
CA LEU A 361 0.33 26.58 -16.88
C LEU A 361 0.20 25.20 -17.55
N SER A 362 -0.41 25.14 -18.74
CA SER A 362 -0.53 23.90 -19.52
C SER A 362 0.75 23.50 -20.25
N ASP A 363 1.75 24.39 -20.34
CA ASP A 363 2.99 24.15 -21.05
C ASP A 363 4.18 24.63 -20.22
N ARG A 364 4.86 23.67 -19.58
CA ARG A 364 6.01 23.94 -18.71
C ARG A 364 7.15 24.67 -19.43
N THR A 365 7.25 24.58 -20.76
CA THR A 365 8.29 25.27 -21.53
C THR A 365 8.08 26.79 -21.60
N LYS A 366 6.84 27.26 -21.35
CA LYS A 366 6.49 28.68 -21.33
C LYS A 366 6.73 29.35 -19.98
N LEU A 367 7.10 28.59 -18.96
CA LEU A 367 7.37 29.08 -17.61
C LEU A 367 8.81 28.72 -17.14
N PRO A 368 9.86 29.12 -17.89
CA PRO A 368 11.24 28.75 -17.56
C PRO A 368 11.74 29.37 -16.23
N ALA A 369 11.09 30.42 -15.74
CA ALA A 369 11.39 31.00 -14.43
C ALA A 369 10.92 30.12 -13.24
N LEU A 370 10.08 29.10 -13.50
CA LEU A 370 9.50 28.19 -12.50
C LEU A 370 9.98 26.73 -12.66
N SER A 371 10.85 26.45 -13.64
CA SER A 371 11.50 25.15 -13.84
C SER A 371 12.83 25.09 -13.12
#